data_AF-A0A2A2QC29-F1
#
_entry.id   AF-A0A2A2QC29-F1
#
_cell.length_a   1.000
_cell.length_b   1.000
_cell.length_c   1.000
_cell.angle_alpha   90.00
_cell.angle_beta   90.00
_cell.angle_gamma   90.00
#
_symmetry.space_group_name_H-M   'P 1'
#
loop_
_entity.id
_entity.type
_entity.pdbx_description
1 polymer ?
#
loop_
_entity_poly.entity_id
_entity_poly.type
_entity_poly.pdbx_seq_one_letter_code
_entity_poly.pdbx_strand_id
1 'polypeptide(L)'
;MAASAEKSRTLPASLFEPRVADGAVLHPRSRTAEGYTRLITSFILDHPEFEAVRAQSRDGNTIKFNHRVHLEGDVPMVNGKKLECASCHQPDAPGVFMQRVSFERNCRACHSLNFDENNPGLEVPHAGPAQVRAFLRSLPTQYADFAARELKMNRQSENREFVARQMENLRSRSLSGENLERAVFFADGRFGDAAAIAGLAGPGRAKFAGCAYCHEVTPKGEAPPLISPAQVPDRWMANARFNHAQHVSMSCLQCHAANLSEKSSDVIMPSKQSCTECHSPKGGVRFDCSACHIYHNRPQEAPPPAFRAAPKP
;
A
#
# COMPACT_ATOMS: atom_id res chain seq x y z
N MET A 1 -40.11 14.32 1.35
CA MET A 1 -38.90 14.18 2.20
C MET A 1 -39.21 13.48 3.53
N ALA A 2 -40.13 13.99 4.36
CA ALA A 2 -40.44 13.39 5.67
C ALA A 2 -40.88 11.91 5.61
N ALA A 3 -41.81 11.56 4.71
CA ALA A 3 -42.25 10.17 4.52
C ALA A 3 -41.12 9.23 4.07
N SER A 4 -40.21 9.71 3.22
CA SER A 4 -39.03 8.95 2.78
C SER A 4 -38.02 8.77 3.92
N ALA A 5 -37.82 9.80 4.75
CA ALA A 5 -36.97 9.74 5.93
C ALA A 5 -37.50 8.71 6.93
N GLU A 6 -38.81 8.76 7.24
CA GLU A 6 -39.46 7.82 8.14
C GLU A 6 -39.38 6.38 7.62
N LYS A 7 -39.67 6.17 6.34
CA LYS A 7 -39.50 4.85 5.70
C LYS A 7 -38.04 4.38 5.74
N SER A 8 -37.07 5.28 5.61
CA SER A 8 -35.64 4.91 5.65
C SER A 8 -35.15 4.43 7.02
N ARG A 9 -35.88 4.75 8.11
CA ARG A 9 -35.57 4.30 9.48
C ARG A 9 -35.90 2.83 9.71
N THR A 10 -36.87 2.30 8.98
CA THR A 10 -37.31 0.89 9.09
C THR A 10 -36.59 -0.04 8.12
N LEU A 11 -35.84 0.52 7.16
CA LEU A 11 -35.09 -0.25 6.16
C LEU A 11 -33.72 -0.69 6.70
N PRO A 12 -33.30 -1.94 6.46
CA PRO A 12 -32.00 -2.42 6.92
C PRO A 12 -30.85 -1.64 6.26
N ALA A 13 -29.77 -1.42 7.03
CA ALA A 13 -28.61 -0.64 6.59
C ALA A 13 -27.96 -1.19 5.31
N SER A 14 -27.98 -2.51 5.13
CA SER A 14 -27.43 -3.21 3.96
C SER A 14 -28.05 -2.78 2.62
N LEU A 15 -29.30 -2.29 2.61
CA LEU A 15 -29.92 -1.75 1.39
C LEU A 15 -29.28 -0.45 0.89
N PHE A 16 -28.53 0.23 1.75
CA PHE A 16 -27.86 1.49 1.47
C PHE A 16 -26.35 1.31 1.27
N GLU A 17 -25.87 0.06 1.30
CA GLU A 17 -24.49 -0.24 0.96
C GLU A 17 -24.30 -0.17 -0.56
N PRO A 18 -23.27 0.55 -1.05
CA PRO A 18 -22.95 0.66 -2.46
C PRO A 18 -22.52 -0.71 -2.94
N ARG A 19 -23.02 -1.10 -4.12
CA ARG A 19 -22.56 -2.31 -4.77
C ARG A 19 -21.22 -2.03 -5.41
N VAL A 20 -20.16 -2.39 -4.69
CA VAL A 20 -18.79 -2.43 -5.21
C VAL A 20 -18.45 -3.84 -5.68
N ALA A 21 -17.39 -3.93 -6.47
CA ALA A 21 -16.85 -5.21 -6.90
C ALA A 21 -16.46 -6.10 -5.73
N ASP A 22 -16.63 -7.42 -5.92
CA ASP A 22 -16.26 -8.42 -4.93
C ASP A 22 -14.78 -8.29 -4.52
N GLY A 23 -14.53 -8.24 -3.22
CA GLY A 23 -13.19 -8.10 -2.64
C GLY A 23 -12.62 -6.68 -2.57
N ALA A 24 -13.37 -5.66 -3.01
CA ALA A 24 -13.01 -4.26 -2.81
C ALA A 24 -13.18 -3.85 -1.33
N VAL A 25 -12.14 -3.23 -0.77
CA VAL A 25 -12.13 -2.68 0.59
C VAL A 25 -12.63 -1.23 0.53
N LEU A 26 -13.71 -0.95 1.24
CA LEU A 26 -14.26 0.39 1.34
C LEU A 26 -13.72 1.10 2.58
N HIS A 27 -13.49 2.40 2.44
CA HIS A 27 -13.30 3.24 3.62
C HIS A 27 -14.57 3.15 4.49
N PRO A 28 -14.47 2.90 5.81
CA PRO A 28 -15.62 2.87 6.69
C PRO A 28 -16.46 4.14 6.58
N ARG A 29 -17.79 3.97 6.57
CA ARG A 29 -18.74 5.08 6.48
C ARG A 29 -19.66 5.06 7.68
N SER A 30 -19.86 6.22 8.27
CA SER A 30 -20.90 6.41 9.27
C SER A 30 -22.13 7.01 8.59
N ARG A 31 -23.28 6.34 8.71
CA ARG A 31 -24.56 6.94 8.34
C ARG A 31 -25.11 7.64 9.57
N THR A 32 -25.56 8.89 9.42
CA THR A 32 -26.33 9.53 10.48
C THR A 32 -27.60 8.73 10.77
N ALA A 33 -27.99 8.60 12.04
CA ALA A 33 -29.17 7.82 12.42
C ALA A 33 -30.46 8.29 11.72
N GLU A 34 -30.55 9.59 11.41
CA GLU A 34 -31.69 10.17 10.70
C GLU A 34 -31.61 10.02 9.17
N GLY A 35 -30.48 9.59 8.63
CA GLY A 35 -30.16 9.70 7.21
C GLY A 35 -29.88 11.15 6.78
N TYR A 36 -29.49 11.33 5.51
CA TYR A 36 -29.32 12.66 4.92
C TYR A 36 -30.71 13.16 4.47
N THR A 37 -31.43 13.81 5.38
CA THR A 37 -32.79 14.34 5.16
C THR A 37 -32.80 15.77 4.64
N ARG A 38 -31.65 16.45 4.67
CA ARG A 38 -31.49 17.79 4.11
C ARG A 38 -31.70 17.74 2.59
N LEU A 39 -32.51 18.68 2.11
CA LEU A 39 -32.60 18.95 0.69
C LEU A 39 -31.28 19.55 0.22
N ILE A 40 -30.67 18.94 -0.79
CA ILE A 40 -29.48 19.45 -1.49
C ILE A 40 -29.96 19.91 -2.85
N THR A 41 -29.83 21.20 -3.12
CA THR A 41 -30.28 21.86 -4.35
C THR A 41 -29.13 22.14 -5.31
N SER A 42 -27.89 22.23 -4.81
CA SER A 42 -26.73 22.59 -5.60
C SER A 42 -25.43 22.04 -5.01
N PHE A 43 -24.54 21.58 -5.88
CA PHE A 43 -23.21 21.14 -5.46
C PHE A 43 -22.41 22.23 -4.73
N ILE A 44 -22.58 23.49 -5.14
CA ILE A 44 -21.79 24.59 -4.59
C ILE A 44 -22.40 25.09 -3.29
N LEU A 45 -23.71 25.31 -3.29
CA LEU A 45 -24.39 26.05 -2.23
C LEU A 45 -24.62 25.21 -0.98
N ASP A 46 -25.18 24.01 -1.13
CA ASP A 46 -25.73 23.25 0.00
C ASP A 46 -25.34 21.76 0.01
N HIS A 47 -24.57 21.28 -0.97
CA HIS A 47 -23.95 19.97 -0.86
C HIS A 47 -22.93 19.95 0.28
N PRO A 48 -23.00 18.96 1.19
CA PRO A 48 -22.09 18.85 2.31
C PRO A 48 -20.66 18.57 1.84
N GLU A 49 -19.70 18.80 2.72
CA GLU A 49 -18.34 18.30 2.50
C GLU A 49 -18.33 16.76 2.46
N PHE A 50 -17.37 16.17 1.72
CA PHE A 50 -17.23 14.74 1.60
C PHE A 50 -16.93 14.10 2.95
N GLU A 51 -17.52 12.92 3.20
CA GLU A 51 -17.51 12.29 4.53
C GLU A 51 -16.10 12.14 5.11
N ALA A 52 -15.12 11.71 4.30
CA ALA A 52 -13.76 11.53 4.75
C ALA A 52 -13.12 12.84 5.26
N VAL A 53 -13.38 13.95 4.57
CA VAL A 53 -12.88 15.29 4.92
C VAL A 53 -13.66 15.85 6.12
N ARG A 54 -14.99 15.77 6.07
CA ARG A 54 -15.90 16.26 7.12
C ARG A 54 -15.66 15.58 8.47
N ALA A 55 -15.44 14.26 8.44
CA ALA A 55 -15.18 13.47 9.63
C ALA A 55 -13.70 13.46 10.04
N GLN A 56 -12.82 14.15 9.31
CA GLN A 56 -11.37 14.11 9.50
C GLN A 56 -10.87 12.67 9.63
N SER A 57 -11.32 11.82 8.71
CA SER A 57 -10.99 10.40 8.71
C SER A 57 -9.48 10.22 8.68
N ARG A 58 -9.02 9.11 9.27
CA ARG A 58 -7.66 8.62 9.10
C ARG A 58 -7.69 7.33 8.29
N ASP A 59 -6.64 7.10 7.52
CA ASP A 59 -6.41 5.79 6.93
C ASP A 59 -5.97 4.84 8.05
N GLY A 60 -6.58 3.65 8.08
CA GLY A 60 -6.27 2.58 9.04
C GLY A 60 -4.96 1.86 8.72
N ASN A 61 -4.30 2.21 7.61
CA ASN A 61 -3.00 1.66 7.26
C ASN A 61 -1.94 1.98 8.31
N THR A 62 -1.23 0.94 8.74
CA THR A 62 -0.18 1.01 9.77
C THR A 62 1.23 1.00 9.18
N ILE A 63 1.36 0.96 7.84
CA ILE A 63 2.69 1.00 7.21
C ILE A 63 3.35 2.35 7.46
N LYS A 64 4.62 2.39 7.82
CA LYS A 64 5.41 3.61 7.94
C LYS A 64 5.76 4.09 6.54
N PHE A 65 5.04 5.11 6.07
CA PHE A 65 5.26 5.73 4.78
C PHE A 65 5.05 7.25 4.87
N ASN A 66 5.84 8.00 4.12
CA ASN A 66 5.86 9.46 4.13
C ASN A 66 5.98 9.96 2.68
N HIS A 67 4.90 10.53 2.13
CA HIS A 67 4.89 11.02 0.76
C HIS A 67 5.88 12.18 0.56
N ARG A 68 5.97 13.11 1.51
CA ARG A 68 6.88 14.25 1.42
C ARG A 68 8.33 13.81 1.22
N VAL A 69 8.79 12.82 1.98
CA VAL A 69 10.15 12.27 1.82
C VAL A 69 10.34 11.68 0.42
N HIS A 70 9.35 10.97 -0.13
CA HIS A 70 9.48 10.34 -1.44
C HIS A 70 9.37 11.32 -2.62
N LEU A 71 8.58 12.39 -2.47
CA LEU A 71 8.35 13.37 -3.53
C LEU A 71 9.35 14.53 -3.50
N GLU A 72 9.71 15.01 -2.31
CA GLU A 72 10.52 16.22 -2.13
C GLU A 72 11.89 15.93 -1.50
N GLY A 73 12.06 14.79 -0.84
CA GLY A 73 13.31 14.40 -0.19
C GLY A 73 14.39 13.93 -1.17
N ASP A 74 15.55 13.59 -0.61
CA ASP A 74 16.70 13.08 -1.35
C ASP A 74 16.64 11.55 -1.49
N VAL A 75 15.59 11.06 -2.15
CA VAL A 75 15.44 9.64 -2.50
C VAL A 75 16.21 9.35 -3.80
N PRO A 76 16.95 8.23 -3.89
CA PRO A 76 17.64 7.85 -5.11
C PRO A 76 16.72 7.85 -6.33
N MET A 77 17.20 8.42 -7.43
CA MET A 77 16.45 8.44 -8.70
C MET A 77 16.27 7.03 -9.25
N VAL A 78 15.08 6.76 -9.78
CA VAL A 78 14.76 5.51 -10.48
C VAL A 78 14.85 5.78 -11.98
N ASN A 79 15.77 5.10 -12.67
CA ASN A 79 16.03 5.30 -14.10
C ASN A 79 16.32 6.77 -14.46
N GLY A 80 17.09 7.46 -13.61
CA GLY A 80 17.46 8.87 -13.81
C GLY A 80 16.32 9.87 -13.58
N LYS A 81 15.19 9.44 -13.02
CA LYS A 81 14.04 10.30 -12.70
C LYS A 81 13.75 10.32 -11.20
N LYS A 82 13.35 11.49 -10.70
CA LYS A 82 12.73 11.59 -9.36
C LYS A 82 11.39 10.86 -9.35
N LEU A 83 10.98 10.42 -8.17
CA LEU A 83 9.66 9.83 -7.99
C LEU A 83 8.58 10.89 -8.19
N GLU A 84 7.48 10.46 -8.80
CA GLU A 84 6.27 11.24 -9.02
C GLU A 84 5.06 10.41 -8.61
N CYS A 85 3.86 11.01 -8.58
CA CYS A 85 2.64 10.31 -8.19
C CYS A 85 2.44 9.01 -9.00
N ALA A 86 2.73 9.05 -10.31
CA ALA A 86 2.61 7.91 -11.22
C ALA A 86 3.65 6.80 -11.00
N SER A 87 4.71 7.04 -10.21
CA SER A 87 5.66 6.00 -9.82
C SER A 87 5.02 4.95 -8.91
N CYS A 88 3.97 5.32 -8.16
CA CYS A 88 3.25 4.44 -7.25
C CYS A 88 1.77 4.26 -7.62
N HIS A 89 1.09 5.34 -8.00
CA HIS A 89 -0.33 5.35 -8.30
C HIS A 89 -0.58 5.24 -9.80
N GLN A 90 -1.19 4.14 -10.20
CA GLN A 90 -1.54 3.88 -11.59
C GLN A 90 -3.06 3.75 -11.70
N PRO A 91 -3.71 4.47 -12.63
CA PRO A 91 -5.11 4.25 -12.90
C PRO A 91 -5.37 2.81 -13.36
N ASP A 92 -6.57 2.32 -13.11
CA ASP A 92 -7.07 1.11 -13.75
C ASP A 92 -7.30 1.35 -15.26
N ALA A 93 -7.59 0.29 -16.01
CA ALA A 93 -7.75 0.41 -17.47
C ALA A 93 -8.82 1.43 -17.91
N PRO A 94 -9.99 1.54 -17.24
CA PRO A 94 -10.96 2.60 -17.49
C PRO A 94 -10.54 4.00 -17.02
N GLY A 95 -9.47 4.10 -16.22
CA GLY A 95 -8.97 5.32 -15.60
C GLY A 95 -9.88 5.89 -14.52
N VAL A 96 -10.83 5.10 -14.02
CA VAL A 96 -11.79 5.55 -13.02
C VAL A 96 -11.17 5.44 -11.63
N PHE A 97 -10.52 4.33 -11.36
CA PHE A 97 -9.96 4.04 -10.06
C PHE A 97 -8.45 3.94 -10.12
N MET A 98 -7.80 3.98 -8.96
CA MET A 98 -6.39 3.64 -8.86
C MET A 98 -6.25 2.16 -8.57
N GLN A 99 -5.23 1.54 -9.15
CA GLN A 99 -4.81 0.19 -8.81
C GLN A 99 -4.22 0.17 -7.40
N ARG A 100 -4.26 -0.99 -6.76
CA ARG A 100 -3.59 -1.18 -5.47
C ARG A 100 -2.08 -1.03 -5.62
N VAL A 101 -1.48 -0.24 -4.73
CA VAL A 101 -0.03 -0.19 -4.55
C VAL A 101 0.45 -1.52 -3.94
N SER A 102 1.61 -2.01 -4.40
CA SER A 102 2.21 -3.24 -3.87
C SER A 102 3.72 -3.08 -3.71
N PHE A 103 4.30 -3.83 -2.78
CA PHE A 103 5.75 -3.82 -2.56
C PHE A 103 6.49 -4.19 -3.86
N GLU A 104 6.08 -5.27 -4.52
CA GLU A 104 6.74 -5.83 -5.70
C GLU A 104 6.82 -4.82 -6.85
N ARG A 105 5.75 -4.06 -7.09
CA ARG A 105 5.69 -3.09 -8.19
C ARG A 105 6.29 -1.74 -7.82
N ASN A 106 6.08 -1.27 -6.59
CA ASN A 106 6.25 0.15 -6.27
C ASN A 106 7.37 0.43 -5.26
N CYS A 107 7.73 -0.53 -4.41
CA CYS A 107 8.73 -0.32 -3.36
C CYS A 107 10.05 -1.05 -3.64
N ARG A 108 9.98 -2.26 -4.22
CA ARG A 108 11.11 -3.17 -4.45
C ARG A 108 12.28 -2.53 -5.20
N ALA A 109 12.02 -1.59 -6.12
CA ALA A 109 13.07 -0.96 -6.90
C ALA A 109 14.11 -0.23 -6.03
N CYS A 110 13.66 0.40 -4.94
CA CYS A 110 14.49 1.15 -4.01
C CYS A 110 14.69 0.43 -2.66
N HIS A 111 13.72 -0.38 -2.22
CA HIS A 111 13.77 -1.12 -0.96
C HIS A 111 14.07 -2.60 -1.21
N SER A 112 15.18 -3.07 -0.68
CA SER A 112 15.63 -4.46 -0.83
C SER A 112 15.09 -5.39 0.26
N LEU A 113 14.88 -6.67 -0.09
CA LEU A 113 14.66 -7.77 0.86
C LEU A 113 15.88 -8.70 0.97
N ASN A 114 17.01 -8.26 0.42
CA ASN A 114 18.26 -9.00 0.46
C ASN A 114 18.88 -8.90 1.85
N PHE A 115 18.77 -9.97 2.64
CA PHE A 115 19.27 -10.01 4.01
C PHE A 115 20.77 -10.36 4.09
N ASP A 116 21.33 -10.92 3.01
CA ASP A 116 22.75 -11.25 2.90
C ASP A 116 23.41 -10.60 1.67
N GLU A 117 24.26 -9.61 1.91
CA GLU A 117 24.98 -8.86 0.85
C GLU A 117 25.94 -9.71 0.03
N ASN A 118 26.46 -10.80 0.60
CA ASN A 118 27.41 -11.66 -0.11
C ASN A 118 26.71 -12.50 -1.19
N ASN A 119 25.38 -12.60 -1.13
CA ASN A 119 24.58 -13.43 -2.02
C ASN A 119 23.39 -12.61 -2.57
N PRO A 120 23.67 -11.55 -3.36
CA PRO A 120 22.63 -10.68 -3.88
C PRO A 120 21.62 -11.47 -4.72
N GLY A 121 20.34 -11.28 -4.41
CA GLY A 121 19.23 -11.98 -5.06
C GLY A 121 18.63 -13.12 -4.24
N LEU A 122 19.31 -13.55 -3.18
CA LEU A 122 18.70 -14.40 -2.15
C LEU A 122 17.96 -13.52 -1.13
N GLU A 123 16.70 -13.26 -1.43
CA GLU A 123 15.85 -12.37 -0.64
C GLU A 123 14.92 -13.14 0.29
N VAL A 124 14.60 -12.55 1.45
CA VAL A 124 13.46 -13.05 2.23
C VAL A 124 12.15 -12.83 1.45
N PRO A 125 11.19 -13.77 1.49
CA PRO A 125 9.93 -13.57 0.80
C PRO A 125 9.13 -12.45 1.46
N HIS A 126 8.53 -11.56 0.66
CA HIS A 126 7.54 -10.60 1.16
C HIS A 126 6.20 -11.32 1.39
N ALA A 127 6.14 -12.06 2.48
CA ALA A 127 5.04 -12.97 2.78
C ALA A 127 4.67 -12.91 4.27
N GLY A 128 3.67 -13.72 4.65
CA GLY A 128 3.27 -13.82 6.06
C GLY A 128 4.43 -14.27 6.97
N PRO A 129 4.45 -13.84 8.25
CA PRO A 129 5.59 -14.06 9.15
C PRO A 129 5.93 -15.53 9.36
N ALA A 130 4.94 -16.43 9.31
CA ALA A 130 5.18 -17.88 9.37
C ALA A 130 5.99 -18.40 8.17
N GLN A 131 5.73 -17.90 6.96
CA GLN A 131 6.47 -18.28 5.76
C GLN A 131 7.89 -17.73 5.78
N VAL A 132 8.06 -16.48 6.22
CA VAL A 132 9.39 -15.87 6.41
C VAL A 132 10.22 -16.66 7.42
N ARG A 133 9.62 -17.02 8.57
CA ARG A 133 10.31 -17.88 9.55
C ARG A 133 10.68 -19.24 8.95
N ALA A 134 9.77 -19.88 8.21
CA ALA A 134 10.07 -21.15 7.56
C ALA A 134 11.25 -21.02 6.58
N PHE A 135 11.28 -19.94 5.78
CA PHE A 135 12.42 -19.60 4.93
C PHE A 135 13.72 -19.51 5.73
N LEU A 136 13.75 -18.71 6.80
CA LEU A 136 14.93 -18.53 7.66
C LEU A 136 15.40 -19.84 8.33
N ARG A 137 14.47 -20.70 8.74
CA ARG A 137 14.80 -22.01 9.32
C ARG A 137 15.31 -23.02 8.29
N SER A 138 15.07 -22.77 7.00
CA SER A 138 15.50 -23.62 5.88
C SER A 138 16.68 -23.06 5.10
N LEU A 139 17.43 -22.08 5.66
CA LEU A 139 18.52 -21.40 4.96
C LEU A 139 19.54 -22.33 4.26
N PRO A 140 19.95 -23.49 4.82
CA PRO A 140 20.82 -24.41 4.10
C PRO A 140 20.23 -24.86 2.76
N THR A 141 18.93 -25.17 2.71
CA THR A 141 18.22 -25.49 1.46
C THR A 141 18.12 -24.26 0.56
N GLN A 142 17.80 -23.08 1.10
CA GLN A 142 17.69 -21.85 0.31
C GLN A 142 19.02 -21.47 -0.37
N TYR A 143 20.15 -21.60 0.33
CA TYR A 143 21.47 -21.40 -0.26
C TYR A 143 21.82 -22.45 -1.30
N ALA A 144 21.45 -23.72 -1.08
CA ALA A 144 21.69 -24.79 -2.05
C ALA A 144 20.94 -24.52 -3.36
N ASP A 145 19.66 -24.15 -3.26
CA ASP A 145 18.81 -23.83 -4.41
C ASP A 145 19.30 -22.58 -5.14
N PHE A 146 19.70 -21.54 -4.40
CA PHE A 146 20.32 -20.34 -4.96
C PHE A 146 21.60 -20.67 -5.73
N ALA A 147 22.51 -21.46 -5.14
CA ALA A 147 23.76 -21.84 -5.79
C ALA A 147 23.53 -22.65 -7.07
N ALA A 148 22.57 -23.57 -7.07
CA ALA A 148 22.21 -24.35 -8.25
C ALA A 148 21.60 -23.47 -9.35
N ARG A 149 20.60 -22.64 -9.00
CA ARG A 149 19.81 -21.88 -9.98
C ARG A 149 20.53 -20.64 -10.49
N GLU A 150 21.09 -19.84 -9.60
CA GLU A 150 21.65 -18.53 -9.90
C GLU A 150 23.16 -18.61 -10.19
N LEU A 151 23.91 -19.43 -9.44
CA LEU A 151 25.36 -19.59 -9.63
C LEU A 151 25.76 -20.76 -10.53
N LYS A 152 24.78 -21.55 -11.01
CA LYS A 152 24.99 -22.74 -11.87
C LYS A 152 25.92 -23.80 -11.26
N MET A 153 25.98 -23.87 -9.93
CA MET A 153 26.77 -24.86 -9.20
C MET A 153 26.03 -26.21 -9.16
N ASN A 154 26.21 -27.00 -10.24
CA ASN A 154 25.50 -28.27 -10.42
C ASN A 154 26.17 -29.46 -9.72
N ARG A 155 27.44 -29.34 -9.32
CA ARG A 155 28.15 -30.42 -8.60
C ARG A 155 27.76 -30.41 -7.13
N GLN A 156 27.32 -31.56 -6.62
CA GLN A 156 26.84 -31.68 -5.24
C GLN A 156 27.91 -31.38 -4.17
N SER A 157 29.19 -31.68 -4.43
CA SER A 157 30.28 -31.35 -3.50
C SER A 157 30.48 -29.84 -3.39
N GLU A 158 30.58 -29.16 -4.54
CA GLU A 158 30.75 -27.71 -4.65
C GLU A 158 29.58 -26.94 -4.02
N ASN A 159 28.35 -27.38 -4.26
CA ASN A 159 27.16 -26.80 -3.64
C ASN A 159 27.19 -26.96 -2.11
N ARG A 160 27.52 -28.15 -1.59
CA ARG A 160 27.64 -28.39 -0.14
C ARG A 160 28.71 -27.52 0.51
N GLU A 161 29.86 -27.37 -0.15
CA GLU A 161 30.95 -26.50 0.32
C GLU A 161 30.52 -25.02 0.32
N PHE A 162 29.78 -24.58 -0.69
CA PHE A 162 29.21 -23.23 -0.73
C PHE A 162 28.24 -23.01 0.45
N VAL A 163 27.28 -23.91 0.65
CA VAL A 163 26.30 -23.81 1.74
C VAL A 163 26.99 -23.77 3.10
N ALA A 164 27.97 -24.65 3.34
CA ALA A 164 28.74 -24.66 4.58
C ALA A 164 29.43 -23.31 4.84
N ARG A 165 30.05 -22.72 3.79
CA ARG A 165 30.67 -21.39 3.86
C ARG A 165 29.67 -20.29 4.18
N GLN A 166 28.51 -20.25 3.51
CA GLN A 166 27.52 -19.20 3.75
C GLN A 166 26.92 -19.29 5.15
N MET A 167 26.64 -20.51 5.63
CA MET A 167 26.17 -20.71 7.00
C MET A 167 27.22 -20.29 8.02
N GLU A 168 28.50 -20.52 7.76
CA GLU A 168 29.58 -20.06 8.64
C GLU A 168 29.74 -18.53 8.62
N ASN A 169 29.64 -17.90 7.45
CA ASN A 169 29.65 -16.44 7.32
C ASN A 169 28.50 -15.76 8.07
N LEU A 170 27.31 -16.37 8.06
CA LEU A 170 26.16 -15.89 8.84
C LEU A 170 26.42 -15.99 10.34
N ARG A 171 26.97 -17.13 10.80
CA ARG A 171 27.32 -17.33 12.22
C ARG A 171 28.40 -16.37 12.70
N SER A 172 29.45 -16.14 11.90
CA SER A 172 30.57 -15.26 12.27
C SER A 172 30.14 -13.79 12.40
N ARG A 173 29.08 -13.38 11.68
CA ARG A 173 28.42 -12.07 11.83
C ARG A 173 27.42 -12.02 12.99
N SER A 174 27.36 -13.07 13.82
CA SER A 174 26.35 -13.25 14.88
C SER A 174 24.89 -13.29 14.38
N LEU A 175 24.69 -13.51 13.07
CA LEU A 175 23.40 -13.55 12.40
C LEU A 175 23.00 -14.99 12.09
N SER A 176 22.69 -15.78 13.12
CA SER A 176 22.20 -17.15 12.95
C SER A 176 21.03 -17.46 13.90
N GLY A 177 20.18 -18.41 13.51
CA GLY A 177 19.03 -18.83 14.32
C GLY A 177 18.14 -17.66 14.74
N GLU A 178 17.88 -17.56 16.05
CA GLU A 178 17.04 -16.51 16.64
C GLU A 178 17.59 -15.10 16.44
N ASN A 179 18.91 -14.90 16.43
CA ASN A 179 19.48 -13.57 16.21
C ASN A 179 19.19 -13.05 14.80
N LEU A 180 19.30 -13.91 13.78
CA LEU A 180 18.95 -13.54 12.42
C LEU A 180 17.45 -13.28 12.29
N GLU A 181 16.61 -14.14 12.87
CA GLU A 181 15.16 -13.95 12.86
C GLU A 181 14.76 -12.63 13.52
N ARG A 182 15.34 -12.32 14.68
CA ARG A 182 15.12 -11.07 15.40
C ARG A 182 15.54 -9.87 14.56
N ALA A 183 16.70 -9.95 13.92
CA ALA A 183 17.17 -8.90 13.03
C ALA A 183 16.20 -8.70 11.86
N VAL A 184 15.84 -9.77 11.14
CA VAL A 184 14.94 -9.71 9.97
C VAL A 184 13.59 -9.10 10.32
N PHE A 185 12.99 -9.44 11.46
CA PHE A 185 11.66 -8.94 11.81
C PHE A 185 11.65 -7.57 12.49
N PHE A 186 12.59 -7.32 13.41
CA PHE A 186 12.49 -6.18 14.33
C PHE A 186 13.44 -5.02 14.03
N ALA A 187 14.39 -5.18 13.11
CA ALA A 187 15.21 -4.05 12.67
C ALA A 187 14.33 -3.00 11.96
N ASP A 188 14.58 -1.73 12.26
CA ASP A 188 13.81 -0.58 11.78
C ASP A 188 14.68 0.47 11.06
N GLY A 189 15.92 0.13 10.73
CA GLY A 189 16.89 1.00 10.07
C GLY A 189 17.45 2.16 10.92
N ARG A 190 17.02 2.35 12.17
CA ARG A 190 17.40 3.52 12.99
C ARG A 190 18.54 3.26 13.97
N PHE A 191 18.82 2.00 14.34
CA PHE A 191 19.83 1.66 15.34
C PHE A 191 20.57 0.32 15.09
N GLY A 192 21.88 0.30 15.41
CA GLY A 192 22.71 -0.83 15.87
C GLY A 192 22.65 -2.17 15.11
N ASP A 193 21.58 -2.94 15.29
CA ASP A 193 21.40 -4.29 14.71
C ASP A 193 21.01 -4.22 13.22
N ALA A 194 20.39 -3.12 12.78
CA ALA A 194 20.03 -2.90 11.38
C ALA A 194 21.28 -2.72 10.48
N ALA A 195 22.41 -2.29 11.04
CA ALA A 195 23.67 -2.20 10.31
C ALA A 195 24.29 -3.57 10.02
N ALA A 196 23.92 -4.61 10.80
CA ALA A 196 24.40 -5.97 10.61
C ALA A 196 23.66 -6.69 9.47
N ILE A 197 22.38 -6.38 9.26
CA ILE A 197 21.59 -6.87 8.12
C ILE A 197 21.95 -6.04 6.91
N ALA A 198 22.58 -6.68 5.93
CA ALA A 198 22.98 -6.07 4.68
C ALA A 198 23.51 -4.61 4.82
N GLY A 199 24.45 -4.34 5.73
CA GLY A 199 25.37 -3.19 5.73
C GLY A 199 24.81 -1.81 5.37
N LEU A 200 24.21 -1.06 6.29
CA LEU A 200 23.67 0.31 6.09
C LEU A 200 24.65 1.41 5.59
N ALA A 201 25.91 1.09 5.28
CA ALA A 201 26.91 2.07 4.86
C ALA A 201 26.95 2.25 3.32
N GLY A 202 26.50 3.41 2.83
CA GLY A 202 26.78 3.93 1.49
C GLY A 202 25.60 4.63 0.79
N PRO A 203 25.85 5.61 -0.09
CA PRO A 203 24.82 6.15 -0.98
C PRO A 203 24.42 5.10 -2.03
N GLY A 204 23.17 4.65 -2.00
CA GLY A 204 22.66 3.59 -2.89
C GLY A 204 21.25 3.10 -2.52
N ARG A 205 20.77 2.04 -3.20
CA ARG A 205 19.49 1.36 -2.93
C ARG A 205 19.37 1.03 -1.44
N ALA A 206 18.22 1.31 -0.82
CA ALA A 206 17.99 1.00 0.59
C ALA A 206 18.14 -0.53 0.78
N LYS A 207 19.19 -0.91 1.51
CA LYS A 207 19.47 -2.31 1.84
C LYS A 207 18.43 -2.81 2.84
N PHE A 208 18.36 -4.12 3.06
CA PHE A 208 17.27 -4.69 3.85
C PHE A 208 17.35 -4.25 5.31
N ALA A 209 16.48 -3.31 5.69
CA ALA A 209 16.48 -2.68 7.01
C ALA A 209 15.68 -3.45 8.08
N GLY A 210 15.06 -4.59 7.71
CA GLY A 210 14.14 -5.35 8.54
C GLY A 210 12.66 -5.03 8.29
N CYS A 211 11.76 -5.92 8.72
CA CYS A 211 10.31 -5.76 8.53
C CYS A 211 9.78 -4.53 9.28
N ALA A 212 10.29 -4.24 10.47
CA ALA A 212 9.86 -3.12 11.31
C ALA A 212 10.22 -1.74 10.75
N TYR A 213 11.03 -1.68 9.68
CA TYR A 213 11.27 -0.45 8.92
C TYR A 213 9.97 0.09 8.33
N CYS A 214 9.14 -0.80 7.76
CA CYS A 214 7.85 -0.43 7.17
C CYS A 214 6.67 -0.85 8.05
N HIS A 215 6.71 -2.04 8.66
CA HIS A 215 5.57 -2.58 9.38
C HIS A 215 5.63 -2.28 10.87
N GLU A 216 4.46 -2.27 11.51
CA GLU A 216 4.37 -2.51 12.94
C GLU A 216 4.54 -4.00 13.20
N VAL A 217 5.48 -4.34 14.08
CA VAL A 217 5.84 -5.73 14.39
C VAL A 217 5.70 -5.93 15.89
N THR A 218 4.82 -6.86 16.29
CA THR A 218 4.53 -7.18 17.69
C THR A 218 5.12 -8.55 18.04
N PRO A 219 6.00 -8.66 19.03
CA PRO A 219 6.55 -9.94 19.48
C PRO A 219 5.47 -10.92 19.96
N LYS A 220 5.69 -12.22 19.75
CA LYS A 220 4.81 -13.31 20.19
C LYS A 220 5.58 -14.49 20.79
N GLY A 221 6.51 -14.22 21.71
CA GLY A 221 7.32 -15.26 22.35
C GLY A 221 7.95 -16.19 21.30
N GLU A 222 7.71 -17.49 21.42
CA GLU A 222 8.21 -18.50 20.48
C GLU A 222 7.44 -18.57 19.15
N ALA A 223 6.26 -17.96 19.01
CA ALA A 223 5.49 -17.93 17.76
C ALA A 223 6.00 -16.82 16.81
N PRO A 224 5.71 -16.90 15.48
CA PRO A 224 6.08 -15.82 14.57
C PRO A 224 5.48 -14.50 15.04
N PRO A 225 6.22 -13.38 14.93
CA PRO A 225 5.68 -12.09 15.34
C PRO A 225 4.43 -11.75 14.53
N LEU A 226 3.55 -10.94 15.12
CA LEU A 226 2.44 -10.35 14.37
C LEU A 226 2.98 -9.16 13.58
N ILE A 227 2.68 -9.14 12.29
CA ILE A 227 3.00 -8.04 11.39
C ILE A 227 1.68 -7.42 10.97
N SER A 228 1.49 -6.13 11.23
CA SER A 228 0.28 -5.42 10.80
C SER A 228 0.24 -5.36 9.27
N PRO A 229 -0.82 -5.88 8.62
CA PRO A 229 -0.94 -5.85 7.17
C PRO A 229 -1.19 -4.42 6.69
N ALA A 230 -0.64 -4.06 5.53
CA ALA A 230 -0.99 -2.80 4.88
C ALA A 230 -2.45 -2.87 4.40
N GLN A 231 -3.29 -1.97 4.92
CA GLN A 231 -4.71 -1.92 4.60
C GLN A 231 -5.03 -0.53 4.04
N VAL A 232 -5.04 -0.41 2.71
CA VAL A 232 -5.47 0.83 2.03
C VAL A 232 -6.86 0.57 1.44
N PRO A 233 -7.85 1.44 1.70
CA PRO A 233 -9.14 1.35 1.04
C PRO A 233 -9.00 1.44 -0.48
N ASP A 234 -9.67 0.55 -1.21
CA ASP A 234 -9.78 0.65 -2.67
C ASP A 234 -10.67 1.81 -3.09
N ARG A 235 -11.65 2.16 -2.25
CA ARG A 235 -12.64 3.20 -2.54
C ARG A 235 -12.88 4.07 -1.30
N TRP A 236 -12.48 5.33 -1.40
CA TRP A 236 -12.75 6.36 -0.39
C TRP A 236 -14.14 6.99 -0.57
N MET A 237 -14.58 7.20 -1.81
CA MET A 237 -15.86 7.83 -2.15
C MET A 237 -16.79 6.83 -2.86
N ALA A 238 -17.25 5.81 -2.14
CA ALA A 238 -17.97 4.68 -2.75
C ALA A 238 -19.32 5.02 -3.42
N ASN A 239 -19.89 6.20 -3.16
CA ASN A 239 -21.15 6.67 -3.77
C ASN A 239 -20.92 7.69 -4.91
N ALA A 240 -19.67 7.97 -5.25
CA ALA A 240 -19.29 8.87 -6.33
C ALA A 240 -18.39 8.15 -7.32
N ARG A 241 -18.40 8.59 -8.57
CA ARG A 241 -17.49 8.16 -9.61
C ARG A 241 -16.73 9.37 -10.13
N PHE A 242 -15.43 9.37 -9.88
CA PHE A 242 -14.50 10.32 -10.47
C PHE A 242 -13.63 9.57 -11.49
N ASN A 243 -13.41 10.15 -12.68
CA ASN A 243 -12.59 9.52 -13.71
C ASN A 243 -11.26 10.27 -13.87
N HIS A 244 -10.17 9.71 -13.35
CA HIS A 244 -8.83 10.28 -13.46
C HIS A 244 -8.36 10.37 -14.92
N ALA A 245 -8.75 9.43 -15.80
CA ALA A 245 -8.43 9.51 -17.23
C ALA A 245 -9.14 10.68 -17.95
N GLN A 246 -10.18 11.27 -17.38
CA GLN A 246 -10.77 12.51 -17.89
C GLN A 246 -10.10 13.76 -17.32
N HIS A 247 -9.24 13.62 -16.32
CA HIS A 247 -8.58 14.72 -15.61
C HIS A 247 -7.05 14.69 -15.75
N VAL A 248 -6.51 13.94 -16.71
CA VAL A 248 -5.05 13.69 -16.86
C VAL A 248 -4.25 14.96 -17.10
N SER A 249 -4.87 16.00 -17.67
CA SER A 249 -4.22 17.29 -17.93
C SER A 249 -4.02 18.12 -16.66
N MET A 250 -4.58 17.69 -15.53
CA MET A 250 -4.41 18.33 -14.22
C MET A 250 -3.23 17.70 -13.48
N SER A 251 -2.53 18.51 -12.68
CA SER A 251 -1.57 17.99 -11.72
C SER A 251 -2.29 17.28 -10.58
N CYS A 252 -1.74 16.14 -10.15
CA CYS A 252 -2.25 15.39 -8.99
C CYS A 252 -2.37 16.30 -7.76
N LEU A 253 -1.40 17.21 -7.57
CA LEU A 253 -1.31 18.11 -6.43
C LEU A 253 -2.38 19.22 -6.41
N GLN A 254 -3.11 19.43 -7.52
CA GLN A 254 -4.24 20.37 -7.53
C GLN A 254 -5.44 19.83 -6.74
N CYS A 255 -5.52 18.52 -6.52
CA CYS A 255 -6.60 17.89 -5.76
C CYS A 255 -6.08 17.14 -4.52
N HIS A 256 -4.90 16.52 -4.64
CA HIS A 256 -4.32 15.68 -3.60
C HIS A 256 -3.08 16.38 -3.01
N ALA A 257 -3.17 16.91 -1.79
CA ALA A 257 -2.05 17.55 -1.09
C ALA A 257 -1.00 16.53 -0.57
N ALA A 258 -0.55 15.63 -1.44
CA ALA A 258 0.30 14.49 -1.09
C ALA A 258 1.68 14.92 -0.60
N ASN A 259 2.19 16.05 -1.09
CA ASN A 259 3.47 16.59 -0.68
C ASN A 259 3.48 17.10 0.77
N LEU A 260 2.31 17.27 1.39
CA LEU A 260 2.17 17.60 2.81
C LEU A 260 1.96 16.36 3.70
N SER A 261 1.77 15.17 3.12
CA SER A 261 1.56 13.94 3.87
C SER A 261 2.88 13.40 4.39
N GLU A 262 2.96 13.27 5.71
CA GLU A 262 4.11 12.72 6.41
C GLU A 262 3.86 11.30 6.93
N LYS A 263 2.59 10.87 6.95
CA LYS A 263 2.15 9.59 7.48
C LYS A 263 1.20 8.91 6.49
N SER A 264 1.26 7.59 6.46
CA SER A 264 0.30 6.75 5.74
C SER A 264 -1.14 6.90 6.21
N SER A 265 -1.34 7.30 7.47
CA SER A 265 -2.66 7.54 8.06
C SER A 265 -3.28 8.89 7.66
N ASP A 266 -2.54 9.75 6.95
CA ASP A 266 -3.05 11.00 6.42
C ASP A 266 -3.99 10.72 5.24
N VAL A 267 -5.21 11.24 5.30
CA VAL A 267 -6.18 11.07 4.20
C VAL A 267 -6.02 12.18 3.19
N ILE A 268 -5.39 11.83 2.07
CA ILE A 268 -5.10 12.75 0.96
C ILE A 268 -6.28 12.76 -0.02
N MET A 269 -7.52 12.79 0.45
CA MET A 269 -8.69 12.92 -0.43
C MET A 269 -9.03 14.40 -0.66
N PRO A 270 -9.40 14.82 -1.88
CA PRO A 270 -9.74 16.21 -2.17
C PRO A 270 -10.95 16.67 -1.37
N SER A 271 -11.00 17.98 -1.12
CA SER A 271 -12.18 18.66 -0.58
C SER A 271 -13.23 18.92 -1.67
N LYS A 272 -14.45 19.26 -1.24
CA LYS A 272 -15.49 19.78 -2.13
C LYS A 272 -14.99 20.96 -2.95
N GLN A 273 -14.24 21.87 -2.30
CA GLN A 273 -13.71 23.07 -2.93
C GLN A 273 -12.91 22.74 -4.19
N SER A 274 -12.03 21.73 -4.12
CA SER A 274 -11.17 21.30 -5.24
C SER A 274 -11.99 20.93 -6.48
N CYS A 275 -13.20 20.41 -6.29
CA CYS A 275 -14.09 20.05 -7.38
C CYS A 275 -14.86 21.27 -7.91
N THR A 276 -15.36 22.13 -7.00
CA THR A 276 -16.21 23.28 -7.36
C THR A 276 -15.47 24.40 -8.10
N GLU A 277 -14.14 24.41 -8.09
CA GLU A 277 -13.33 25.32 -8.92
C GLU A 277 -13.69 25.19 -10.40
N CYS A 278 -13.88 23.95 -10.88
CA CYS A 278 -14.27 23.67 -12.26
C CYS A 278 -15.75 23.23 -12.37
N HIS A 279 -16.22 22.38 -11.48
CA HIS A 279 -17.61 21.90 -11.44
C HIS A 279 -18.54 22.95 -10.82
N SER A 280 -18.72 24.06 -11.55
CA SER A 280 -19.59 25.16 -11.18
C SER A 280 -20.16 25.89 -12.41
N PRO A 281 -21.20 26.74 -12.24
CA PRO A 281 -21.70 27.60 -13.32
C PRO A 281 -20.63 28.46 -13.99
N LYS A 282 -19.55 28.79 -13.26
CA LYS A 282 -18.43 29.60 -13.79
C LYS A 282 -17.29 28.76 -14.36
N GLY A 283 -17.17 27.48 -14.00
CA GLY A 283 -16.04 26.63 -14.36
C GLY A 283 -16.21 25.82 -15.64
N GLY A 284 -17.38 25.88 -16.29
CA GLY A 284 -17.55 25.42 -17.67
C GLY A 284 -17.67 23.91 -17.90
N VAL A 285 -17.69 23.09 -16.83
CA VAL A 285 -17.97 21.64 -16.91
C VAL A 285 -19.25 21.27 -16.17
N ARG A 286 -19.81 20.08 -16.43
CA ARG A 286 -21.07 19.64 -15.80
C ARG A 286 -20.96 19.59 -14.28
N PHE A 287 -21.93 20.16 -13.57
CA PHE A 287 -21.94 20.25 -12.10
C PHE A 287 -23.26 19.78 -11.48
N ASP A 288 -24.10 19.12 -12.28
CA ASP A 288 -25.33 18.50 -11.80
C ASP A 288 -25.02 17.22 -11.00
N CYS A 289 -25.97 16.76 -10.19
CA CYS A 289 -25.74 15.66 -9.24
C CYS A 289 -25.29 14.37 -9.92
N SER A 290 -25.75 14.12 -11.15
CA SER A 290 -25.39 12.92 -11.93
C SER A 290 -23.99 12.95 -12.53
N ALA A 291 -23.33 14.11 -12.50
CA ALA A 291 -21.93 14.23 -12.93
C ALA A 291 -20.99 13.41 -12.02
N CYS A 292 -21.34 13.26 -10.73
CA CYS A 292 -20.54 12.54 -9.75
C CYS A 292 -21.26 11.31 -9.20
N HIS A 293 -22.58 11.37 -8.99
CA HIS A 293 -23.32 10.29 -8.36
C HIS A 293 -23.91 9.31 -9.38
N ILE A 294 -23.79 8.03 -9.05
CA ILE A 294 -24.48 6.97 -9.77
C ILE A 294 -25.81 6.73 -9.08
N TYR A 295 -26.89 7.01 -9.79
CA TYR A 295 -28.24 6.69 -9.38
C TYR A 295 -28.63 5.32 -9.93
N HIS A 296 -29.37 4.55 -9.13
CA HIS A 296 -29.72 3.15 -9.39
C HIS A 296 -28.50 2.21 -9.36
N ASN A 297 -28.42 1.43 -8.28
CA ASN A 297 -27.25 0.69 -7.81
C ASN A 297 -26.91 -0.51 -8.74
N ARG A 298 -26.37 -0.32 -9.95
CA ARG A 298 -25.85 -1.44 -10.77
C ARG A 298 -24.44 -1.81 -10.28
N PRO A 299 -24.09 -3.11 -10.15
CA PRO A 299 -22.72 -3.51 -9.77
C PRO A 299 -21.72 -2.93 -10.77
N GLN A 300 -20.69 -2.26 -10.25
CA GLN A 300 -19.57 -1.81 -11.09
C GLN A 300 -18.57 -2.96 -11.22
N GLU A 301 -18.13 -3.24 -12.44
CA GLU A 301 -17.19 -4.34 -12.72
C GLU A 301 -15.92 -4.23 -11.86
N ALA A 302 -15.48 -5.37 -11.36
CA ALA A 302 -14.24 -5.49 -10.61
C ALA A 302 -13.04 -5.18 -11.50
N PRO A 303 -11.99 -4.52 -10.96
CA PRO A 303 -10.68 -4.73 -11.54
C PRO A 303 -10.38 -6.24 -11.48
N PRO A 304 -9.72 -6.82 -12.50
CA PRO A 304 -9.35 -8.22 -12.47
C PRO A 304 -8.53 -8.52 -11.21
N PRO A 305 -8.68 -9.71 -10.60
CA PRO A 305 -7.95 -10.05 -9.39
C PRO A 305 -6.46 -9.83 -9.59
N ALA A 306 -5.80 -9.22 -8.61
CA ALA A 306 -4.35 -9.16 -8.57
C ALA A 306 -3.82 -10.58 -8.75
N PHE A 307 -2.97 -10.80 -9.75
CA PHE A 307 -2.33 -12.08 -10.01
C PHE A 307 -1.81 -12.64 -8.69
N ARG A 308 -2.43 -13.72 -8.21
CA ARG A 308 -1.76 -14.62 -7.28
C ARG A 308 -0.52 -15.07 -8.05
N ALA A 309 0.67 -14.75 -7.53
CA ALA A 309 1.90 -15.28 -8.08
C ALA A 309 1.72 -16.80 -8.19
N ALA A 310 1.75 -17.32 -9.41
CA ALA A 310 1.75 -18.75 -9.62
C ALA A 310 2.95 -19.32 -8.84
N PRO A 311 2.81 -20.48 -8.16
CA PRO A 311 3.99 -21.18 -7.70
C PRO A 311 4.88 -21.40 -8.94
N LYS A 312 6.10 -20.87 -8.90
CA LYS A 312 7.08 -21.17 -9.95
C LYS A 312 7.31 -22.69 -9.97
N PRO A 313 7.44 -23.29 -11.17
CA PRO A 313 7.76 -24.70 -11.30
C PRO A 313 9.10 -25.04 -10.63
#